data_AF-A0A353ZBM2-F1
#
_entry.id   AF-A0A353ZBM2-F1
#
_cell.length_a   1.000
_cell.length_b   1.000
_cell.length_c   1.000
_cell.angle_alpha   90.00
_cell.angle_beta   90.00
_cell.angle_gamma   90.00
#
_symmetry.space_group_name_H-M   'P 1'
#
loop_
_entity.id
_entity.type
_entity.pdbx_description
1 polymer ?
#
loop_
_entity_poly.entity_id
_entity_poly.type
_entity_poly.pdbx_seq_one_letter_code
_entity_poly.pdbx_strand_id
1 'polypeptide(L)'
;MILRGLLLVVSLVWSLSGQLVRGEDRPGTETQSAKPRIPAVPEVSPTPTKPTPTKIATFSIVAVDPQTGVVGAAVASKYPAVGKVVPYVKAGVGAFCTQHYHKPEFGPQALSLLEQGSTPEAVLQTLIANDKQRDLRQLAIIDMKGRAANLNPTAAPGDSRYWGGMTGRYYACQGNTLAGRDVITAMGKAYEETPGSLADKLVAALLAADQVGGDHRGRLAAGIRVAKPGVEGNWLELDVDESSNAVEELVAKYTELKHEAKGDAFQSSAPRSPLAPVDLIFDTDMGNDIDDALALGVIHALQSRGECRLLAVTLSKDNEYAAPYVDLVNTFYGRGNIPIGVVRNGKTPEDSPYIRVPATAMDEGRLRYPHDLKSGKDAPEAVQVLRETLAKAADGSVTVVVVGFSTNLARLLESPADKISPLNGVDLVKAKCRELVMMAGMFTAEGRHKEYNVFIDLAAARKVYADWPTPLVTSGFEIGRAIKYPAASIEQDYRYVPHHPLAEAYGLYQKMPYDRETWDLTSVLYAVRPARGYFGLSPEGTITVDEAEVTQFAAGESGRHRYLTVTPEQIAQVREALVQLASQPPAGSR
;
A
#
# COMPACT_ATOMS: atom_id res chain seq x y z
N MET A 1 1.43 -56.62 -36.71
CA MET A 1 0.29 -57.52 -36.46
C MET A 1 -0.60 -56.87 -35.42
N ILE A 2 -1.82 -56.49 -35.85
CA ILE A 2 -3.00 -56.03 -35.10
C ILE A 2 -2.78 -54.74 -34.25
N LEU A 3 -2.68 -53.55 -34.87
CA LEU A 3 -3.71 -52.55 -35.29
C LEU A 3 -4.08 -51.56 -34.15
N ARG A 4 -3.48 -50.35 -34.05
CA ARG A 4 -3.70 -49.05 -34.77
C ARG A 4 -5.10 -48.46 -34.55
N GLY A 5 -5.29 -47.32 -33.85
CA GLY A 5 -5.12 -45.92 -34.30
C GLY A 5 -6.52 -45.29 -34.52
N LEU A 6 -6.85 -44.00 -34.53
CA LEU A 6 -6.16 -42.71 -34.47
C LEU A 6 -7.26 -41.59 -34.61
N LEU A 7 -7.06 -40.39 -34.02
CA LEU A 7 -7.55 -39.01 -34.39
C LEU A 7 -9.08 -38.71 -34.57
N LEU A 8 -9.70 -37.71 -33.90
CA LEU A 8 -9.71 -36.22 -34.03
C LEU A 8 -10.74 -35.62 -35.03
N VAL A 9 -11.63 -34.77 -34.48
CA VAL A 9 -12.02 -33.40 -34.97
C VAL A 9 -13.13 -33.17 -36.03
N VAL A 10 -14.14 -32.39 -35.57
CA VAL A 10 -14.84 -31.21 -36.18
C VAL A 10 -16.18 -31.33 -36.93
N SER A 11 -17.15 -30.59 -36.34
CA SER A 11 -18.25 -29.74 -36.86
C SER A 11 -19.19 -30.21 -37.96
N LEU A 12 -20.52 -30.00 -37.77
CA LEU A 12 -21.25 -28.90 -38.43
C LEU A 12 -22.73 -28.81 -38.00
N VAL A 13 -23.23 -27.58 -38.11
CA VAL A 13 -24.61 -27.11 -37.98
C VAL A 13 -25.38 -27.35 -39.29
N TRP A 14 -26.66 -27.74 -39.23
CA TRP A 14 -27.82 -27.10 -39.91
C TRP A 14 -29.04 -28.05 -39.98
N SER A 15 -30.18 -27.48 -39.57
CA SER A 15 -31.52 -28.05 -39.66
C SER A 15 -32.04 -27.96 -41.10
N LEU A 16 -32.62 -29.06 -41.61
CA LEU A 16 -33.34 -29.10 -42.88
C LEU A 16 -34.84 -29.17 -42.59
N SER A 17 -35.57 -28.27 -43.25
CA SER A 17 -37.02 -28.14 -43.23
C SER A 17 -37.63 -28.70 -44.53
N GLY A 18 -38.86 -29.21 -44.45
CA GLY A 18 -39.77 -29.45 -45.59
C GLY A 18 -39.77 -30.90 -46.11
N GLN A 19 -40.88 -31.52 -46.50
CA GLN A 19 -42.19 -31.01 -46.95
C GLN A 19 -43.27 -32.14 -46.93
N LEU A 20 -44.50 -31.73 -46.59
CA LEU A 20 -45.83 -32.04 -47.19
C LEU A 20 -46.25 -33.45 -47.66
N VAL A 21 -47.48 -33.87 -47.27
CA VAL A 21 -48.67 -34.27 -48.10
C VAL A 21 -49.94 -34.34 -47.17
N ARG A 22 -50.92 -33.39 -47.23
CA ARG A 22 -52.37 -33.45 -47.68
C ARG A 22 -53.12 -34.80 -47.51
N GLY A 23 -54.39 -34.94 -47.09
CA GLY A 23 -55.51 -34.01 -46.79
C GLY A 23 -56.81 -34.78 -46.41
N GLU A 24 -57.93 -34.02 -46.31
CA GLU A 24 -59.38 -34.39 -46.28
C GLU A 24 -59.96 -35.12 -45.02
N ASP A 25 -61.18 -34.90 -44.48
CA ASP A 25 -62.30 -33.92 -44.66
C ASP A 25 -63.34 -34.06 -43.50
N ARG A 26 -63.77 -32.92 -42.90
CA ARG A 26 -65.10 -32.49 -42.30
C ARG A 26 -65.86 -33.32 -41.20
N PRO A 27 -67.02 -32.84 -40.64
CA PRO A 27 -67.15 -31.85 -39.54
C PRO A 27 -68.12 -32.29 -38.39
N GLY A 28 -68.19 -31.56 -37.25
CA GLY A 28 -69.28 -31.79 -36.28
C GLY A 28 -69.24 -31.03 -34.94
N THR A 29 -70.17 -30.08 -34.80
CA THR A 29 -70.99 -29.70 -33.61
C THR A 29 -70.36 -29.12 -32.33
N GLU A 30 -70.85 -27.90 -32.01
CA GLU A 30 -70.79 -27.21 -30.71
C GLU A 30 -71.46 -28.01 -29.57
N THR A 31 -70.95 -27.87 -28.35
CA THR A 31 -71.76 -27.58 -27.15
C THR A 31 -70.88 -27.23 -25.95
N GLN A 32 -71.35 -26.24 -25.17
CA GLN A 32 -70.73 -25.69 -23.95
C GLN A 32 -70.64 -26.73 -22.83
N SER A 33 -69.56 -26.73 -22.04
CA SER A 33 -69.55 -27.36 -20.71
C SER A 33 -68.65 -26.66 -19.70
N ALA A 34 -69.05 -26.78 -18.44
CA ALA A 34 -68.67 -25.99 -17.28
C ALA A 34 -67.23 -26.19 -16.79
N LYS A 35 -66.68 -25.14 -16.15
CA LYS A 35 -65.37 -25.16 -15.46
C LYS A 35 -65.36 -26.10 -14.24
N PRO A 36 -64.37 -27.00 -14.09
CA PRO A 36 -64.12 -27.70 -12.83
C PRO A 36 -63.17 -26.92 -11.90
N ARG A 37 -63.46 -26.98 -10.59
CA ARG A 37 -62.64 -26.43 -9.49
C ARG A 37 -61.39 -27.31 -9.25
N ILE A 38 -60.23 -26.69 -9.08
CA ILE A 38 -58.97 -27.32 -8.66
C ILE A 38 -58.85 -27.22 -7.12
N PRO A 39 -58.45 -28.28 -6.40
CA PRO A 39 -58.35 -28.29 -4.94
C PRO A 39 -57.08 -27.60 -4.42
N ALA A 40 -57.15 -27.10 -3.19
CA ALA A 40 -56.07 -26.36 -2.51
C ALA A 40 -54.86 -27.26 -2.15
N VAL A 41 -53.66 -26.71 -2.31
CA VAL A 41 -52.37 -27.29 -1.91
C VAL A 41 -52.10 -26.97 -0.44
N PRO A 42 -51.59 -27.89 0.39
CA PRO A 42 -51.33 -27.60 1.80
C PRO A 42 -50.06 -26.75 1.98
N GLU A 43 -50.11 -25.78 2.90
CA GLU A 43 -48.98 -24.93 3.28
C GLU A 43 -47.84 -25.76 3.90
N VAL A 44 -46.64 -25.61 3.36
CA VAL A 44 -45.39 -26.11 3.94
C VAL A 44 -44.77 -24.96 4.75
N SER A 45 -44.67 -25.13 6.07
CA SER A 45 -43.96 -24.21 6.95
C SER A 45 -42.48 -24.08 6.53
N PRO A 46 -41.90 -22.87 6.50
CA PRO A 46 -40.51 -22.69 6.08
C PRO A 46 -39.54 -23.22 7.14
N THR A 47 -38.63 -24.09 6.70
CA THR A 47 -37.44 -24.50 7.46
C THR A 47 -36.49 -23.29 7.64
N PRO A 48 -35.79 -23.14 8.78
CA PRO A 48 -34.92 -21.99 9.00
C PRO A 48 -33.77 -22.01 7.99
N THR A 49 -33.64 -20.95 7.20
CA THR A 49 -32.51 -20.74 6.31
C THR A 49 -31.24 -20.50 7.14
N LYS A 50 -30.15 -21.19 6.79
CA LYS A 50 -28.82 -20.92 7.38
C LYS A 50 -28.49 -19.43 7.19
N PRO A 51 -27.98 -18.72 8.23
CA PRO A 51 -27.68 -17.30 8.11
C PRO A 51 -26.67 -17.08 6.99
N THR A 52 -27.05 -16.25 6.03
CA THR A 52 -26.16 -15.76 4.98
C THR A 52 -25.06 -14.93 5.66
N PRO A 53 -23.76 -15.15 5.36
CA PRO A 53 -22.68 -14.36 5.96
C PRO A 53 -22.96 -12.87 5.74
N THR A 54 -23.08 -12.14 6.85
CA THR A 54 -23.58 -10.77 6.85
C THR A 54 -22.45 -9.83 6.43
N LYS A 55 -22.69 -9.02 5.39
CA LYS A 55 -21.75 -8.01 4.89
C LYS A 55 -21.68 -6.84 5.86
N ILE A 56 -20.57 -6.66 6.55
CA ILE A 56 -20.32 -5.53 7.47
C ILE A 56 -19.37 -4.54 6.81
N ALA A 57 -19.94 -3.49 6.23
CA ALA A 57 -19.21 -2.42 5.58
C ALA A 57 -18.83 -1.31 6.57
N THR A 58 -17.54 -1.04 6.73
CA THR A 58 -16.99 -0.66 8.05
C THR A 58 -15.67 0.07 7.91
N PHE A 59 -15.36 0.96 8.86
CA PHE A 59 -13.99 1.40 9.13
C PHE A 59 -13.65 1.16 10.61
N SER A 60 -12.45 0.64 10.88
CA SER A 60 -12.00 0.29 12.22
C SER A 60 -10.49 0.51 12.41
N ILE A 61 -10.10 0.65 13.67
CA ILE A 61 -8.70 0.80 14.10
C ILE A 61 -8.46 -0.09 15.33
N VAL A 62 -7.33 -0.77 15.34
CA VAL A 62 -6.78 -1.50 16.49
C VAL A 62 -5.46 -0.85 16.88
N ALA A 63 -5.21 -0.73 18.18
CA ALA A 63 -4.03 -0.04 18.68
C ALA A 63 -3.56 -0.60 20.03
N VAL A 64 -2.29 -0.38 20.35
CA VAL A 64 -1.68 -0.73 21.63
C VAL A 64 -0.86 0.42 22.18
N ASP A 65 -0.70 0.45 23.49
CA ASP A 65 0.31 1.25 24.17
C ASP A 65 1.28 0.30 24.89
N PRO A 66 2.47 0.03 24.30
CA PRO A 66 3.45 -0.88 24.89
C PRO A 66 3.99 -0.41 26.25
N GLN A 67 3.92 0.88 26.57
CA GLN A 67 4.42 1.41 27.84
C GLN A 67 3.50 1.07 29.01
N THR A 68 2.19 1.09 28.78
CA THR A 68 1.17 0.88 29.82
C THR A 68 0.53 -0.50 29.77
N GLY A 69 0.71 -1.24 28.67
CA GLY A 69 0.05 -2.52 28.44
C GLY A 69 -1.41 -2.41 27.99
N VAL A 70 -1.90 -1.18 27.78
CA VAL A 70 -3.27 -0.90 27.36
C VAL A 70 -3.44 -1.25 25.87
N VAL A 71 -4.58 -1.86 25.54
CA VAL A 71 -4.95 -2.20 24.17
C VAL A 71 -6.34 -1.65 23.88
N GLY A 72 -6.62 -1.32 22.63
CA GLY A 72 -7.92 -0.82 22.26
C GLY A 72 -8.26 -1.02 20.80
N ALA A 73 -9.55 -0.98 20.51
CA ALA A 73 -10.09 -1.08 19.18
C ALA A 73 -11.35 -0.24 19.07
N ALA A 74 -11.55 0.42 17.94
CA ALA A 74 -12.68 1.28 17.68
C ALA A 74 -13.22 1.07 16.26
N VAL A 75 -14.52 1.21 16.08
CA VAL A 75 -15.22 0.90 14.82
C VAL A 75 -16.44 1.78 14.60
N ALA A 76 -16.76 2.06 13.33
CA ALA A 76 -18.06 2.62 12.94
C ALA A 76 -18.53 2.08 11.57
N SER A 77 -19.85 2.05 11.39
CA SER A 77 -20.49 1.42 10.22
C SER A 77 -21.95 1.84 10.03
N LYS A 78 -22.48 1.70 8.80
CA LYS A 78 -23.92 1.52 8.53
C LYS A 78 -24.36 0.06 8.81
N TYR A 79 -24.07 -0.46 9.99
CA TYR A 79 -24.44 -1.82 10.44
C TYR A 79 -24.76 -1.79 11.94
N PRO A 80 -25.86 -2.42 12.39
CA PRO A 80 -26.28 -2.38 13.79
C PRO A 80 -25.27 -3.08 14.71
N ALA A 81 -25.16 -2.61 15.95
CA ALA A 81 -24.33 -3.18 17.00
C ALA A 81 -22.85 -3.42 16.62
N VAL A 82 -22.31 -2.66 15.65
CA VAL A 82 -20.96 -2.89 15.10
C VAL A 82 -19.86 -2.88 16.17
N GLY A 83 -20.01 -2.02 17.19
CA GLY A 83 -19.09 -1.90 18.32
C GLY A 83 -18.96 -3.17 19.18
N LYS A 84 -19.97 -4.05 19.15
CA LYS A 84 -19.98 -5.31 19.91
C LYS A 84 -19.43 -6.50 19.13
N VAL A 85 -19.43 -6.43 17.80
CA VAL A 85 -19.16 -7.61 16.95
C VAL A 85 -17.82 -7.54 16.24
N VAL A 86 -17.30 -6.34 15.94
CA VAL A 86 -16.04 -6.17 15.21
C VAL A 86 -14.81 -6.16 16.13
N PRO A 87 -14.78 -5.43 17.26
CA PRO A 87 -13.57 -5.25 18.07
C PRO A 87 -13.34 -6.39 19.06
N TYR A 88 -12.12 -6.92 19.09
CA TYR A 88 -11.65 -7.88 20.09
C TYR A 88 -10.36 -7.35 20.72
N VAL A 89 -10.30 -7.32 22.05
CA VAL A 89 -9.16 -6.77 22.80
C VAL A 89 -8.78 -7.71 23.95
N LYS A 90 -7.48 -7.83 24.23
CA LYS A 90 -6.96 -8.52 25.42
C LYS A 90 -5.74 -7.79 25.97
N ALA A 91 -5.87 -7.30 27.21
CA ALA A 91 -4.83 -6.55 27.90
C ALA A 91 -3.50 -7.30 27.92
N GLY A 92 -2.40 -6.60 27.63
CA GLY A 92 -1.07 -7.21 27.58
C GLY A 92 -0.85 -8.22 26.43
N VAL A 93 -1.82 -8.42 25.53
CA VAL A 93 -1.71 -9.33 24.38
C VAL A 93 -1.82 -8.57 23.06
N GLY A 94 -2.94 -7.90 22.80
CA GLY A 94 -3.18 -7.23 21.53
C GLY A 94 -4.65 -6.94 21.24
N ALA A 95 -4.91 -6.54 20.01
CA ALA A 95 -6.24 -6.20 19.51
C ALA A 95 -6.46 -6.72 18.08
N PHE A 96 -7.71 -7.04 17.75
CA PHE A 96 -8.12 -7.64 16.48
C PHE A 96 -9.48 -7.10 16.03
N CYS A 97 -9.63 -6.85 14.72
CA CYS A 97 -10.90 -6.54 14.08
C CYS A 97 -11.10 -7.41 12.83
N THR A 98 -12.28 -8.04 12.72
CA THR A 98 -12.74 -8.77 11.53
C THR A 98 -13.94 -8.04 10.94
N GLN A 99 -13.95 -7.79 9.63
CA GLN A 99 -15.02 -7.05 8.95
C GLN A 99 -15.16 -7.44 7.46
N HIS A 100 -16.02 -6.73 6.72
CA HIS A 100 -16.48 -7.05 5.36
C HIS A 100 -17.29 -8.35 5.32
N TYR A 101 -16.71 -9.49 4.95
CA TYR A 101 -17.31 -10.80 5.23
C TYR A 101 -16.85 -11.23 6.62
N HIS A 102 -17.52 -10.66 7.63
CA HIS A 102 -17.21 -10.87 9.05
C HIS A 102 -17.22 -12.35 9.44
N LYS A 103 -16.33 -12.73 10.36
CA LYS A 103 -16.21 -14.09 10.89
C LYS A 103 -15.88 -14.06 12.39
N PRO A 104 -16.89 -14.10 13.28
CA PRO A 104 -16.70 -13.86 14.72
C PRO A 104 -15.75 -14.87 15.38
N GLU A 105 -15.69 -16.10 14.87
CA GLU A 105 -14.86 -17.17 15.44
C GLU A 105 -13.37 -16.84 15.38
N PHE A 106 -12.96 -15.93 14.48
CA PHE A 106 -11.57 -15.50 14.35
C PHE A 106 -11.11 -14.61 15.50
N GLY A 107 -11.99 -13.90 16.20
CA GLY A 107 -11.60 -12.96 17.26
C GLY A 107 -10.85 -13.65 18.42
N PRO A 108 -11.46 -14.61 19.13
CA PRO A 108 -10.80 -15.34 20.20
C PRO A 108 -9.58 -16.15 19.72
N GLN A 109 -9.63 -16.71 18.50
CA GLN A 109 -8.52 -17.45 17.91
C GLN A 109 -7.31 -16.55 17.66
N ALA A 110 -7.52 -15.36 17.11
CA ALA A 110 -6.47 -14.38 16.85
C ALA A 110 -5.74 -13.97 18.13
N LEU A 111 -6.50 -13.60 19.17
CA LEU A 111 -5.93 -13.20 20.45
C LEU A 111 -5.19 -14.35 21.15
N SER A 112 -5.68 -15.58 21.04
CA SER A 112 -5.00 -16.77 21.57
C SER A 112 -3.66 -17.04 20.87
N LEU A 113 -3.62 -16.91 19.54
CA LEU A 113 -2.37 -17.09 18.78
C LEU A 113 -1.35 -15.98 19.07
N LEU A 114 -1.79 -14.74 19.25
CA LEU A 114 -0.92 -13.63 19.70
C LEU A 114 -0.34 -13.91 21.09
N GLU A 115 -1.16 -14.38 22.03
CA GLU A 115 -0.73 -14.73 23.39
C GLU A 115 0.31 -15.87 23.39
N GLN A 116 0.19 -16.80 22.43
CA GLN A 116 1.19 -17.86 22.19
C GLN A 116 2.47 -17.35 21.51
N GLY A 117 2.55 -16.05 21.21
CA GLY A 117 3.74 -15.41 20.64
C GLY A 117 3.80 -15.36 19.11
N SER A 118 2.74 -15.79 18.41
CA SER A 118 2.66 -15.69 16.95
C SER A 118 2.70 -14.23 16.51
N THR A 119 3.35 -13.95 15.38
CA THR A 119 3.32 -12.59 14.81
C THR A 119 1.95 -12.31 14.20
N PRO A 120 1.51 -11.04 14.13
CA PRO A 120 0.23 -10.67 13.52
C PRO A 120 0.04 -11.26 12.11
N GLU A 121 1.07 -11.26 11.27
CA GLU A 121 1.04 -11.83 9.92
C GLU A 121 0.81 -13.35 9.95
N ALA A 122 1.54 -14.07 10.81
CA ALA A 122 1.38 -15.51 10.99
C ALA A 122 -0.02 -15.88 11.51
N VAL A 123 -0.60 -15.04 12.36
CA VAL A 123 -1.99 -15.19 12.81
C VAL A 123 -2.94 -15.04 11.63
N LEU A 124 -2.84 -13.97 10.84
CA LEU A 124 -3.73 -13.77 9.69
C LEU A 124 -3.66 -14.93 8.70
N GLN A 125 -2.46 -15.40 8.35
CA GLN A 125 -2.25 -16.53 7.46
C GLN A 125 -2.89 -17.82 7.99
N THR A 126 -2.74 -18.07 9.29
CA THR A 126 -3.35 -19.23 9.97
C THR A 126 -4.88 -19.18 9.90
N LEU A 127 -5.48 -18.02 10.15
CA LEU A 127 -6.94 -17.85 10.15
C LEU A 127 -7.54 -18.10 8.75
N ILE A 128 -6.87 -17.62 7.69
CA ILE A 128 -7.42 -17.69 6.33
C ILE A 128 -7.05 -18.94 5.54
N ALA A 129 -6.11 -19.77 6.03
CA ALA A 129 -5.56 -20.91 5.28
C ALA A 129 -6.63 -21.82 4.65
N ASN A 130 -7.75 -22.06 5.37
CA ASN A 130 -8.85 -22.92 4.93
C ASN A 130 -10.15 -22.15 4.67
N ASP A 131 -10.10 -20.81 4.59
CA ASP A 131 -11.29 -19.99 4.37
C ASP A 131 -11.59 -19.82 2.87
N LYS A 132 -12.64 -20.49 2.39
CA LYS A 132 -13.10 -20.38 1.00
C LYS A 132 -13.52 -18.97 0.59
N GLN A 133 -13.77 -18.09 1.56
CA GLN A 133 -14.13 -16.68 1.33
C GLN A 133 -13.01 -15.73 1.72
N ARG A 134 -11.75 -16.19 1.83
CA ARG A 134 -10.60 -15.36 2.22
C ARG A 134 -10.47 -14.05 1.42
N ASP A 135 -10.78 -14.10 0.11
CA ASP A 135 -10.68 -12.95 -0.81
C ASP A 135 -11.75 -11.88 -0.54
N LEU A 136 -12.72 -12.19 0.32
CA LEU A 136 -13.79 -11.31 0.76
C LEU A 136 -13.60 -10.85 2.22
N ARG A 137 -12.60 -11.36 2.96
CA ARG A 137 -12.36 -10.96 4.36
C ARG A 137 -11.63 -9.62 4.40
N GLN A 138 -11.82 -8.88 5.50
CA GLN A 138 -10.93 -7.78 5.85
C GLN A 138 -10.58 -7.88 7.34
N LEU A 139 -9.29 -7.97 7.66
CA LEU A 139 -8.79 -8.24 9.02
C LEU A 139 -7.73 -7.20 9.40
N ALA A 140 -7.76 -6.71 10.64
CA ALA A 140 -6.70 -5.90 11.24
C ALA A 140 -6.29 -6.51 12.57
N ILE A 141 -4.98 -6.55 12.82
CA ILE A 141 -4.42 -7.16 14.02
C ILE A 141 -3.19 -6.39 14.49
N ILE A 142 -3.00 -6.31 15.80
CA ILE A 142 -1.82 -5.72 16.43
C ILE A 142 -1.49 -6.45 17.73
N ASP A 143 -0.20 -6.63 18.00
CA ASP A 143 0.31 -7.19 19.26
C ASP A 143 0.94 -6.14 20.19
N MET A 144 1.24 -6.50 21.43
CA MET A 144 1.88 -5.59 22.40
C MET A 144 3.28 -5.12 22.03
N LYS A 145 3.96 -5.79 21.09
CA LYS A 145 5.26 -5.31 20.57
C LYS A 145 5.08 -4.20 19.54
N GLY A 146 3.84 -3.89 19.16
CA GLY A 146 3.54 -2.90 18.14
C GLY A 146 3.71 -3.42 16.72
N ARG A 147 3.83 -4.74 16.54
CA ARG A 147 3.76 -5.37 15.22
C ARG A 147 2.29 -5.42 14.84
N ALA A 148 1.96 -5.04 13.61
CA ALA A 148 0.60 -5.00 13.14
C ALA A 148 0.51 -5.55 11.71
N ALA A 149 -0.65 -6.03 11.31
CA ALA A 149 -0.89 -6.52 9.95
C ALA A 149 -2.33 -6.28 9.51
N ASN A 150 -2.53 -6.10 8.20
CA ASN A 150 -3.85 -6.05 7.59
C ASN A 150 -4.01 -7.12 6.49
N LEU A 151 -5.20 -7.71 6.40
CA LEU A 151 -5.65 -8.44 5.23
C LEU A 151 -6.77 -7.64 4.57
N ASN A 152 -6.63 -7.34 3.28
CA ASN A 152 -7.63 -6.61 2.51
C ASN A 152 -8.39 -7.50 1.53
N PRO A 153 -9.65 -7.19 1.20
CA PRO A 153 -10.42 -7.96 0.25
C PRO A 153 -9.87 -7.75 -1.16
N THR A 154 -9.75 -8.82 -1.93
CA THR A 154 -9.26 -8.80 -3.33
C THR A 154 -10.38 -9.10 -4.32
N ALA A 155 -11.50 -9.63 -3.84
CA ALA A 155 -12.73 -9.86 -4.60
C ALA A 155 -13.89 -9.02 -4.04
N ALA A 156 -13.61 -7.79 -3.58
CA ALA A 156 -14.63 -6.90 -3.04
C ALA A 156 -15.75 -6.66 -4.09
N PRO A 157 -17.04 -6.78 -3.73
CA PRO A 157 -18.13 -6.59 -4.68
C PRO A 157 -18.17 -5.15 -5.21
N GLY A 158 -18.71 -4.97 -6.43
CA GLY A 158 -18.70 -3.68 -7.14
C GLY A 158 -19.48 -2.53 -6.48
N ASP A 159 -20.26 -2.77 -5.43
CA ASP A 159 -20.88 -1.72 -4.60
C ASP A 159 -19.94 -1.24 -3.47
N SER A 160 -18.86 -1.95 -3.17
CA SER A 160 -17.77 -1.48 -2.30
C SER A 160 -16.93 -0.46 -3.07
N ARG A 161 -17.20 0.83 -2.85
CA ARG A 161 -16.54 1.95 -3.58
C ARG A 161 -15.03 1.98 -3.43
N TYR A 162 -14.55 1.81 -2.20
CA TYR A 162 -13.13 1.76 -1.88
C TYR A 162 -12.92 0.85 -0.66
N TRP A 163 -11.76 0.20 -0.61
CA TRP A 163 -11.26 -0.51 0.56
C TRP A 163 -9.76 -0.30 0.67
N GLY A 164 -9.23 -0.44 1.88
CA GLY A 164 -7.81 -0.33 2.14
C GLY A 164 -7.50 -0.46 3.63
N GLY A 165 -6.20 -0.44 3.93
CA GLY A 165 -5.68 -0.44 5.29
C GLY A 165 -4.41 0.38 5.39
N MET A 166 -4.02 0.67 6.63
CA MET A 166 -2.76 1.32 6.94
C MET A 166 -2.29 0.88 8.32
N THR A 167 -1.00 0.57 8.40
CA THR A 167 -0.30 0.39 9.67
C THR A 167 0.61 1.57 9.94
N GLY A 168 0.81 1.85 11.22
CA GLY A 168 1.76 2.84 11.68
C GLY A 168 2.28 2.49 13.06
N ARG A 169 2.89 3.45 13.75
CA ARG A 169 3.48 3.20 15.06
C ARG A 169 2.39 2.86 16.08
N TYR A 170 2.33 1.58 16.45
CA TYR A 170 1.40 1.02 17.44
C TYR A 170 -0.08 1.07 17.05
N TYR A 171 -0.41 1.01 15.76
CA TYR A 171 -1.79 0.80 15.30
C TYR A 171 -1.87 0.13 13.93
N ALA A 172 -3.03 -0.45 13.64
CA ALA A 172 -3.49 -0.79 12.30
C ALA A 172 -4.94 -0.30 12.12
N CYS A 173 -5.21 0.39 11.01
CA CYS A 173 -6.56 0.77 10.61
C CYS A 173 -6.93 0.18 9.26
N GLN A 174 -8.23 -0.01 9.05
CA GLN A 174 -8.77 -0.65 7.87
C GLN A 174 -10.17 -0.13 7.57
N GLY A 175 -10.60 -0.31 6.33
CA GLY A 175 -11.97 -0.02 5.95
C GLY A 175 -12.34 -0.54 4.58
N ASN A 176 -13.62 -0.80 4.39
CA ASN A 176 -14.20 -1.22 3.13
C ASN A 176 -15.54 -0.51 2.92
N THR A 177 -15.99 -0.41 1.67
CA THR A 177 -17.21 0.32 1.33
C THR A 177 -17.11 1.80 1.74
N LEU A 178 -15.89 2.35 1.68
CA LEU A 178 -15.59 3.70 2.12
C LEU A 178 -16.01 4.75 1.08
N ALA A 179 -16.25 5.98 1.54
CA ALA A 179 -16.42 7.14 0.66
C ALA A 179 -15.19 7.38 -0.24
N GLY A 180 -14.00 7.08 0.28
CA GLY A 180 -12.74 7.13 -0.43
C GLY A 180 -11.57 6.76 0.49
N ARG A 181 -10.36 6.87 -0.04
CA ARG A 181 -9.11 6.62 0.70
C ARG A 181 -8.85 7.57 1.85
N ASP A 182 -9.37 8.79 1.74
CA ASP A 182 -9.14 9.85 2.73
C ASP A 182 -9.64 9.41 4.11
N VAL A 183 -10.61 8.51 4.17
CA VAL A 183 -11.10 7.88 5.41
C VAL A 183 -9.98 7.15 6.15
N ILE A 184 -9.15 6.35 5.45
CA ILE A 184 -8.04 5.60 6.08
C ILE A 184 -6.92 6.55 6.50
N THR A 185 -6.56 7.48 5.62
CA THR A 185 -5.45 8.41 5.88
C THR A 185 -5.79 9.38 7.00
N ALA A 186 -7.01 9.94 7.03
CA ALA A 186 -7.48 10.79 8.11
C ALA A 186 -7.52 10.05 9.45
N MET A 187 -7.93 8.77 9.45
CA MET A 187 -7.98 7.95 10.66
C MET A 187 -6.60 7.77 11.29
N GLY A 188 -5.61 7.29 10.53
CA GLY A 188 -4.28 7.07 11.09
C GLY A 188 -3.54 8.36 11.38
N LYS A 189 -3.75 9.41 10.57
CA LYS A 189 -3.20 10.74 10.86
C LYS A 189 -3.72 11.28 12.20
N ALA A 190 -5.03 11.23 12.42
CA ALA A 190 -5.61 11.66 13.69
C ALA A 190 -5.11 10.81 14.87
N TYR A 191 -4.94 9.50 14.69
CA TYR A 191 -4.33 8.65 15.73
C TYR A 191 -2.89 9.07 16.06
N GLU A 192 -2.07 9.38 15.04
CA GLU A 192 -0.67 9.78 15.20
C GLU A 192 -0.51 11.17 15.83
N GLU A 193 -1.39 12.11 15.49
CA GLU A 193 -1.29 13.52 15.90
C GLU A 193 -2.02 13.86 17.21
N THR A 194 -2.96 13.01 17.66
CA THR A 194 -3.73 13.26 18.88
C THR A 194 -2.88 12.94 20.10
N PRO A 195 -2.59 13.91 20.99
CA PRO A 195 -1.95 13.63 22.28
C PRO A 195 -2.95 12.98 23.25
N GLY A 196 -2.46 12.40 24.34
CA GLY A 196 -3.30 11.82 25.39
C GLY A 196 -3.31 10.29 25.38
N SER A 197 -4.38 9.73 25.97
CA SER A 197 -4.50 8.30 26.21
C SER A 197 -4.72 7.50 24.91
N LEU A 198 -4.59 6.17 24.97
CA LEU A 198 -4.92 5.31 23.84
C LEU A 198 -6.40 5.49 23.40
N ALA A 199 -7.31 5.65 24.36
CA ALA A 199 -8.72 5.84 24.07
C ALA A 199 -9.00 7.19 23.38
N ASP A 200 -8.29 8.26 23.77
CA ASP A 200 -8.39 9.58 23.14
C ASP A 200 -8.04 9.49 21.65
N LYS A 201 -6.93 8.82 21.34
CA LYS A 201 -6.45 8.62 19.97
C LYS A 201 -7.42 7.78 19.13
N LEU A 202 -7.99 6.72 19.70
CA LEU A 202 -8.97 5.87 19.01
C LEU A 202 -10.26 6.63 18.68
N VAL A 203 -10.77 7.44 19.60
CA VAL A 203 -11.97 8.25 19.39
C VAL A 203 -11.70 9.36 18.36
N ALA A 204 -10.57 10.04 18.44
CA ALA A 204 -10.17 11.04 17.46
C ALA A 204 -10.00 10.45 16.05
N ALA A 205 -9.45 9.23 15.96
CA ALA A 205 -9.30 8.51 14.70
C ALA A 205 -10.65 8.20 14.04
N LEU A 206 -11.63 7.68 14.80
CA LEU A 206 -12.98 7.44 14.28
C LEU A 206 -13.65 8.74 13.82
N LEU A 207 -13.53 9.81 14.60
CA LEU A 207 -14.13 11.11 14.25
C LEU A 207 -13.55 11.66 12.94
N ALA A 208 -12.22 11.65 12.79
CA ALA A 208 -11.57 12.14 11.59
C ALA A 208 -11.98 11.34 10.33
N ALA A 209 -12.09 10.01 10.47
CA ALA A 209 -12.55 9.13 9.41
C ALA A 209 -13.99 9.42 8.97
N ASP A 210 -14.89 9.66 9.93
CA ASP A 210 -16.29 10.00 9.65
C ASP A 210 -16.45 11.37 8.97
N GLN A 211 -15.66 12.36 9.40
CA GLN A 211 -15.71 13.73 8.87
C GLN A 211 -15.32 13.83 7.39
N VAL A 212 -14.47 12.93 6.90
CA VAL A 212 -14.09 12.84 5.48
C VAL A 212 -14.94 11.85 4.68
N GLY A 213 -16.02 11.33 5.29
CA GLY A 213 -17.10 10.61 4.60
C GLY A 213 -17.38 9.20 5.12
N GLY A 214 -16.45 8.58 5.85
CA GLY A 214 -16.65 7.26 6.48
C GLY A 214 -17.14 6.16 5.52
N ASP A 215 -18.14 5.40 5.96
CA ASP A 215 -18.90 4.44 5.15
C ASP A 215 -19.80 5.22 4.17
N HIS A 216 -19.64 4.98 2.87
CA HIS A 216 -20.37 5.77 1.85
C HIS A 216 -21.89 5.54 1.86
N ARG A 217 -22.38 4.52 2.58
CA ARG A 217 -23.80 4.22 2.75
C ARG A 217 -24.43 5.07 3.87
N GLY A 218 -23.62 5.74 4.69
CA GLY A 218 -24.05 6.57 5.81
C GLY A 218 -23.65 5.99 7.17
N ARG A 219 -24.36 6.43 8.22
CA ARG A 219 -24.02 6.16 9.64
C ARG A 219 -25.14 5.40 10.33
N LEU A 220 -24.80 4.46 11.23
CA LEU A 220 -25.78 3.74 12.05
C LEU A 220 -25.25 3.40 13.44
N ALA A 221 -24.03 2.88 13.55
CA ALA A 221 -23.47 2.47 14.82
C ALA A 221 -21.97 2.75 14.89
N ALA A 222 -21.48 2.95 16.11
CA ALA A 222 -20.07 3.14 16.43
C ALA A 222 -19.76 2.59 17.82
N GLY A 223 -18.51 2.19 18.07
CA GLY A 223 -18.12 1.75 19.40
C GLY A 223 -16.61 1.67 19.59
N ILE A 224 -16.22 1.64 20.86
CA ILE A 224 -14.84 1.49 21.32
C ILE A 224 -14.77 0.42 22.41
N ARG A 225 -13.70 -0.38 22.39
CA ARG A 225 -13.32 -1.34 23.41
C ARG A 225 -11.87 -1.08 23.81
N VAL A 226 -11.60 -1.03 25.11
CA VAL A 226 -10.24 -0.86 25.65
C VAL A 226 -10.05 -1.86 26.78
N ALA A 227 -8.89 -2.51 26.85
CA ALA A 227 -8.52 -3.39 27.96
C ALA A 227 -7.20 -2.93 28.58
N LYS A 228 -7.08 -3.07 29.90
CA LYS A 228 -5.92 -2.64 30.70
C LYS A 228 -5.45 -3.80 31.59
N PRO A 229 -4.13 -3.98 31.80
CA PRO A 229 -3.63 -5.00 32.71
C PRO A 229 -4.23 -4.85 34.12
N GLY A 230 -4.60 -5.97 34.74
CA GLY A 230 -5.24 -5.99 36.06
C GLY A 230 -6.75 -5.78 36.07
N VAL A 231 -7.39 -5.58 34.91
CA VAL A 231 -8.85 -5.54 34.77
C VAL A 231 -9.31 -6.71 33.90
N GLU A 232 -10.27 -7.49 34.39
CA GLU A 232 -10.85 -8.61 33.63
C GLU A 232 -11.80 -8.07 32.55
N GLY A 233 -11.63 -8.52 31.29
CA GLY A 233 -12.46 -8.09 30.17
C GLY A 233 -12.17 -6.66 29.70
N ASN A 234 -13.23 -5.95 29.30
CA ASN A 234 -13.13 -4.57 28.83
C ASN A 234 -12.98 -3.61 30.01
N TRP A 235 -11.90 -2.84 30.01
CA TRP A 235 -11.71 -1.73 30.93
C TRP A 235 -12.55 -0.50 30.56
N LEU A 236 -12.73 -0.24 29.27
CA LEU A 236 -13.70 0.73 28.75
C LEU A 236 -14.51 0.09 27.62
N GLU A 237 -15.82 0.28 27.66
CA GLU A 237 -16.76 -0.11 26.62
C GLU A 237 -17.79 0.99 26.43
N LEU A 238 -17.85 1.55 25.23
CA LEU A 238 -18.87 2.52 24.82
C LEU A 238 -19.41 2.15 23.45
N ASP A 239 -20.73 2.26 23.29
CA ASP A 239 -21.43 2.03 22.04
C ASP A 239 -22.48 3.09 21.77
N VAL A 240 -22.68 3.35 20.49
CA VAL A 240 -23.87 3.96 19.93
C VAL A 240 -24.43 2.99 18.90
N ASP A 241 -25.69 2.65 19.04
CA ASP A 241 -26.44 1.85 18.07
C ASP A 241 -27.63 2.67 17.58
N GLU A 242 -28.06 2.41 16.34
CA GLU A 242 -29.24 3.06 15.73
C GLU A 242 -29.23 4.60 15.67
N SER A 243 -28.10 5.21 15.33
CA SER A 243 -27.96 6.67 15.22
C SER A 243 -27.46 7.12 13.83
N SER A 244 -28.12 8.11 13.23
CA SER A 244 -27.65 8.72 11.97
C SER A 244 -26.40 9.59 12.15
N ASN A 245 -25.99 9.85 13.40
CA ASN A 245 -24.77 10.59 13.77
C ASN A 245 -23.93 9.77 14.78
N ALA A 246 -23.89 8.44 14.62
CA ALA A 246 -23.35 7.53 15.64
C ALA A 246 -21.93 7.86 16.13
N VAL A 247 -21.04 8.33 15.26
CA VAL A 247 -19.67 8.70 15.65
C VAL A 247 -19.65 9.99 16.49
N GLU A 248 -20.40 11.01 16.10
CA GLU A 248 -20.50 12.25 16.89
C GLU A 248 -21.13 12.01 18.26
N GLU A 249 -22.16 11.16 18.33
CA GLU A 249 -22.78 10.78 19.60
C GLU A 249 -21.82 9.96 20.48
N LEU A 250 -21.00 9.07 19.90
CA LEU A 250 -19.96 8.33 20.62
C LEU A 250 -18.91 9.31 21.18
N VAL A 251 -18.50 10.31 20.40
CA VAL A 251 -17.58 11.37 20.83
C VAL A 251 -18.19 12.21 21.95
N ALA A 252 -19.47 12.56 21.88
CA ALA A 252 -20.17 13.29 22.94
C ALA A 252 -20.19 12.47 24.24
N LYS A 253 -20.61 11.20 24.18
CA LYS A 253 -20.57 10.25 25.31
C LYS A 253 -19.16 10.13 25.91
N TYR A 254 -18.15 10.02 25.06
CA TYR A 254 -16.75 9.94 25.49
C TYR A 254 -16.27 11.24 26.14
N THR A 255 -16.64 12.39 25.59
CA THR A 255 -16.26 13.71 26.13
C THR A 255 -16.81 13.91 27.54
N GLU A 256 -18.05 13.50 27.80
CA GLU A 256 -18.69 13.62 29.10
C GLU A 256 -18.24 12.54 30.11
N LEU A 257 -17.62 11.46 29.63
CA LEU A 257 -17.22 10.32 30.45
C LEU A 257 -16.25 10.71 31.58
N LYS A 258 -16.52 10.28 32.81
CA LYS A 258 -15.56 10.33 33.93
C LYS A 258 -14.96 8.94 34.14
N HIS A 259 -13.86 8.67 33.44
CA HIS A 259 -13.19 7.36 33.49
C HIS A 259 -11.68 7.53 33.28
N GLU A 260 -10.87 6.72 33.96
CA GLU A 260 -9.40 6.76 33.89
C GLU A 260 -8.82 6.48 32.49
N ALA A 261 -9.60 5.83 31.62
CA ALA A 261 -9.20 5.58 30.24
C ALA A 261 -9.19 6.88 29.39
N LYS A 262 -9.93 7.91 29.80
CA LYS A 262 -9.97 9.20 29.11
C LYS A 262 -8.84 10.09 29.63
N GLY A 263 -8.02 10.64 28.73
CA GLY A 263 -6.99 11.58 29.12
C GLY A 263 -7.59 12.95 29.50
N ASP A 264 -6.89 13.67 30.37
CA ASP A 264 -7.34 14.97 30.91
C ASP A 264 -7.47 16.06 29.84
N ALA A 265 -6.84 15.88 28.68
CA ALA A 265 -6.71 16.89 27.62
C ALA A 265 -7.49 16.56 26.33
N PHE A 266 -8.42 15.60 26.35
CA PHE A 266 -9.19 15.25 25.14
C PHE A 266 -9.97 16.47 24.61
N GLN A 267 -9.63 16.89 23.39
CA GLN A 267 -10.37 17.90 22.63
C GLN A 267 -11.20 17.21 21.55
N SER A 268 -12.49 17.54 21.48
CA SER A 268 -13.42 16.97 20.50
C SER A 268 -13.18 17.44 19.05
N SER A 269 -12.19 18.31 18.82
CA SER A 269 -11.79 18.76 17.49
C SER A 269 -10.59 17.96 16.99
N ALA A 270 -10.72 17.38 15.79
CA ALA A 270 -9.61 16.74 15.09
C ALA A 270 -8.43 17.74 14.92
N PRO A 271 -7.17 17.28 15.01
CA PRO A 271 -6.01 18.14 14.84
C PRO A 271 -6.05 18.86 13.49
N ARG A 272 -5.93 20.20 13.55
CA ARG A 272 -5.96 21.10 12.40
C ARG A 272 -4.54 21.50 11.99
N SER A 273 -3.82 20.61 11.31
CA SER A 273 -2.88 21.00 10.24
C SER A 273 -2.40 19.75 9.49
N PRO A 274 -2.49 19.65 8.15
CA PRO A 274 -1.64 18.73 7.40
C PRO A 274 -0.20 19.22 7.46
N LEU A 275 0.75 18.32 7.74
CA LEU A 275 2.12 18.51 7.26
C LEU A 275 2.05 18.69 5.73
N ALA A 276 2.77 19.68 5.19
CA ALA A 276 2.86 19.84 3.75
C ALA A 276 3.49 18.56 3.13
N PRO A 277 2.99 18.08 1.98
CA PRO A 277 3.56 16.90 1.33
C PRO A 277 5.01 17.17 0.94
N VAL A 278 5.82 16.11 0.98
CA VAL A 278 7.21 16.14 0.52
C VAL A 278 7.25 16.28 -1.00
N ASP A 279 7.90 17.32 -1.51
CA ASP A 279 8.24 17.42 -2.94
C ASP A 279 9.36 16.44 -3.25
N LEU A 280 9.09 15.46 -4.11
CA LEU A 280 9.96 14.31 -4.33
C LEU A 280 10.44 14.24 -5.78
N ILE A 281 11.73 14.09 -5.99
CA ILE A 281 12.31 13.62 -7.26
C ILE A 281 12.78 12.18 -7.05
N PHE A 282 12.50 11.29 -8.00
CA PHE A 282 12.90 9.89 -7.95
C PHE A 282 13.84 9.55 -9.10
N ASP A 283 15.11 9.27 -8.81
CA ASP A 283 16.12 8.84 -9.78
C ASP A 283 16.37 7.34 -9.62
N THR A 284 16.21 6.56 -10.69
CA THR A 284 16.11 5.10 -10.67
C THR A 284 16.82 4.48 -11.86
N ASP A 285 17.34 3.26 -11.72
CA ASP A 285 17.88 2.44 -12.80
C ASP A 285 16.87 1.39 -13.30
N MET A 286 15.56 1.70 -13.18
CA MET A 286 14.41 0.91 -13.65
C MET A 286 14.75 0.05 -14.86
N GLY A 287 14.76 -1.25 -14.66
CA GLY A 287 15.12 -2.28 -15.61
C GLY A 287 16.15 -3.28 -15.06
N ASN A 288 16.85 -2.94 -13.99
CA ASN A 288 17.88 -3.78 -13.39
C ASN A 288 17.32 -4.72 -12.31
N ASP A 289 16.47 -4.21 -11.43
CA ASP A 289 15.82 -4.97 -10.37
C ASP A 289 14.34 -4.59 -10.25
N ILE A 290 13.52 -5.51 -9.75
CA ILE A 290 12.07 -5.28 -9.64
C ILE A 290 11.73 -4.30 -8.50
N ASP A 291 12.60 -4.10 -7.52
CA ASP A 291 12.31 -3.23 -6.39
C ASP A 291 12.21 -1.75 -6.77
N ASP A 292 12.83 -1.29 -7.87
CA ASP A 292 12.57 0.02 -8.48
C ASP A 292 11.08 0.23 -8.79
N ALA A 293 10.45 -0.78 -9.41
CA ALA A 293 9.04 -0.74 -9.82
C ALA A 293 8.12 -0.71 -8.60
N LEU A 294 8.45 -1.51 -7.57
CA LEU A 294 7.73 -1.49 -6.30
C LEU A 294 7.90 -0.16 -5.56
N ALA A 295 9.10 0.43 -5.60
CA ALA A 295 9.37 1.74 -5.01
C ALA A 295 8.55 2.84 -5.69
N LEU A 296 8.42 2.83 -7.02
CA LEU A 296 7.52 3.74 -7.74
C LEU A 296 6.05 3.54 -7.34
N GLY A 297 5.62 2.28 -7.16
CA GLY A 297 4.30 1.95 -6.60
C GLY A 297 4.08 2.55 -5.20
N VAL A 298 5.07 2.44 -4.32
CA VAL A 298 5.06 3.05 -2.98
C VAL A 298 4.95 4.58 -3.06
N ILE A 299 5.69 5.23 -3.97
CA ILE A 299 5.59 6.68 -4.18
C ILE A 299 4.17 7.07 -4.59
N HIS A 300 3.57 6.36 -5.54
CA HIS A 300 2.19 6.63 -5.95
C HIS A 300 1.18 6.41 -4.83
N ALA A 301 1.40 5.44 -3.96
CA ALA A 301 0.58 5.22 -2.77
C ALA A 301 0.74 6.38 -1.77
N LEU A 302 1.96 6.86 -1.53
CA LEU A 302 2.22 8.00 -0.64
C LEU A 302 1.66 9.32 -1.20
N GLN A 303 1.81 9.58 -2.49
CA GLN A 303 1.21 10.75 -3.14
C GLN A 303 -0.32 10.66 -3.13
N SER A 304 -0.86 9.45 -3.28
CA SER A 304 -2.28 9.16 -3.13
C SER A 304 -2.82 9.47 -1.73
N ARG A 305 -1.96 9.38 -0.71
CA ARG A 305 -2.28 9.72 0.68
C ARG A 305 -2.01 11.20 1.02
N GLY A 306 -1.56 11.99 0.05
CA GLY A 306 -1.21 13.40 0.24
C GLY A 306 0.08 13.61 1.04
N GLU A 307 0.96 12.61 1.10
CA GLU A 307 2.19 12.65 1.89
C GLU A 307 3.40 13.12 1.07
N CYS A 308 3.36 12.93 -0.26
CA CYS A 308 4.36 13.46 -1.18
C CYS A 308 3.73 13.96 -2.49
N ARG A 309 4.54 14.67 -3.28
CA ARG A 309 4.27 15.04 -4.67
C ARG A 309 5.47 14.59 -5.51
N LEU A 310 5.29 13.57 -6.35
CA LEU A 310 6.33 13.16 -7.30
C LEU A 310 6.43 14.20 -8.40
N LEU A 311 7.52 14.95 -8.40
CA LEU A 311 7.77 16.07 -9.31
C LEU A 311 8.37 15.63 -10.64
N ALA A 312 9.22 14.59 -10.62
CA ALA A 312 9.85 14.01 -11.80
C ALA A 312 10.39 12.61 -11.48
N VAL A 313 10.50 11.77 -12.52
CA VAL A 313 11.27 10.52 -12.49
C VAL A 313 12.44 10.64 -13.47
N THR A 314 13.65 10.35 -13.03
CA THR A 314 14.83 10.35 -13.91
C THR A 314 15.48 8.98 -13.93
N LEU A 315 15.92 8.55 -15.11
CA LEU A 315 16.45 7.21 -15.34
C LEU A 315 17.96 7.27 -15.52
N SER A 316 18.71 6.52 -14.71
CA SER A 316 20.16 6.35 -14.82
C SER A 316 20.55 5.20 -15.77
N LYS A 317 19.56 4.58 -16.41
CA LYS A 317 19.68 3.53 -17.41
C LYS A 317 19.19 4.02 -18.78
N ASP A 318 20.05 3.97 -19.79
CA ASP A 318 19.71 4.38 -21.18
C ASP A 318 19.18 3.17 -21.96
N ASN A 319 17.91 2.84 -21.73
CA ASN A 319 17.27 1.65 -22.25
C ASN A 319 15.98 1.98 -23.03
N GLU A 320 15.65 1.15 -24.02
CA GLU A 320 14.47 1.35 -24.88
C GLU A 320 13.14 1.34 -24.14
N TYR A 321 12.98 0.49 -23.12
CA TYR A 321 11.71 0.21 -22.45
C TYR A 321 11.60 0.77 -21.03
N ALA A 322 12.69 1.26 -20.44
CA ALA A 322 12.69 1.78 -19.06
C ALA A 322 11.73 2.99 -18.90
N ALA A 323 11.82 4.00 -19.77
CA ALA A 323 10.92 5.16 -19.71
C ALA A 323 9.46 4.83 -20.06
N PRO A 324 9.16 4.04 -21.11
CA PRO A 324 7.81 3.52 -21.33
C PRO A 324 7.23 2.77 -20.13
N TYR A 325 8.05 1.99 -19.40
CA TYR A 325 7.62 1.28 -18.20
C TYR A 325 7.34 2.23 -17.02
N VAL A 326 8.14 3.27 -16.83
CA VAL A 326 7.84 4.32 -15.83
C VAL A 326 6.53 5.04 -16.20
N ASP A 327 6.36 5.42 -17.46
CA ASP A 327 5.16 6.11 -17.95
C ASP A 327 3.89 5.25 -17.77
N LEU A 328 3.94 3.96 -18.11
CA LEU A 328 2.78 3.09 -17.93
C LEU A 328 2.41 2.91 -16.46
N VAL A 329 3.39 2.85 -15.54
CA VAL A 329 3.11 2.79 -14.10
C VAL A 329 2.52 4.12 -13.63
N ASN A 330 3.12 5.25 -14.01
CA ASN A 330 2.59 6.59 -13.72
C ASN A 330 1.14 6.72 -14.20
N THR A 331 0.85 6.30 -15.44
CA THR A 331 -0.47 6.35 -16.06
C THR A 331 -1.46 5.40 -15.39
N PHE A 332 -1.05 4.18 -15.03
CA PHE A 332 -1.88 3.23 -14.27
C PHE A 332 -2.33 3.82 -12.92
N TYR A 333 -1.48 4.61 -12.28
CA TYR A 333 -1.80 5.33 -11.04
C TYR A 333 -2.43 6.72 -11.27
N GLY A 334 -2.83 7.06 -12.50
CA GLY A 334 -3.54 8.30 -12.85
C GLY A 334 -2.65 9.54 -12.96
N ARG A 335 -1.35 9.37 -13.19
CA ARG A 335 -0.33 10.42 -13.15
C ARG A 335 0.64 10.39 -14.35
N GLY A 336 0.16 10.02 -15.54
CA GLY A 336 0.98 9.94 -16.77
C GLY A 336 1.72 11.23 -17.16
N ASN A 337 1.27 12.39 -16.68
CA ASN A 337 1.91 13.68 -16.98
C ASN A 337 3.16 13.99 -16.12
N ILE A 338 3.61 13.06 -15.27
CA ILE A 338 4.85 13.25 -14.49
C ILE A 338 6.03 13.30 -15.47
N PRO A 339 6.89 14.35 -15.43
CA PRO A 339 8.07 14.43 -16.27
C PRO A 339 9.00 13.22 -16.08
N ILE A 340 9.42 12.63 -17.20
CA ILE A 340 10.38 11.51 -17.23
C ILE A 340 11.61 11.96 -18.01
N GLY A 341 12.80 11.84 -17.41
CA GLY A 341 14.08 12.13 -18.06
C GLY A 341 14.94 10.87 -18.16
N VAL A 342 15.68 10.70 -19.25
CA VAL A 342 16.55 9.53 -19.48
C VAL A 342 17.99 9.97 -19.70
N VAL A 343 18.91 9.35 -18.97
CA VAL A 343 20.34 9.56 -19.18
C VAL A 343 20.75 9.16 -20.59
N ARG A 344 21.69 9.89 -21.20
CA ARG A 344 22.36 9.44 -22.43
C ARG A 344 23.69 8.79 -22.14
N ASN A 345 23.95 7.66 -22.80
CA ASN A 345 25.12 6.82 -22.56
C ASN A 345 25.22 6.43 -21.07
N GLY A 346 24.08 5.99 -20.52
CA GLY A 346 23.96 5.51 -19.16
C GLY A 346 24.64 4.16 -18.94
N LYS A 347 24.64 3.71 -17.69
CA LYS A 347 25.12 2.36 -17.37
C LYS A 347 24.02 1.33 -17.63
N THR A 348 24.44 0.08 -17.72
CA THR A 348 23.59 -1.11 -17.85
C THR A 348 22.45 -0.98 -18.88
N PRO A 349 22.73 -0.65 -20.16
CA PRO A 349 21.68 -0.39 -21.16
C PRO A 349 20.85 -1.64 -21.52
N GLU A 350 21.24 -2.81 -21.02
CA GLU A 350 20.66 -4.11 -21.38
C GLU A 350 19.15 -4.17 -21.09
N ASP A 351 18.43 -4.87 -21.96
CA ASP A 351 16.99 -5.10 -21.82
C ASP A 351 16.67 -6.10 -20.71
N SER A 352 15.47 -5.98 -20.15
CA SER A 352 14.91 -6.89 -19.17
C SER A 352 13.44 -7.24 -19.48
N PRO A 353 13.05 -8.53 -19.44
CA PRO A 353 11.67 -8.93 -19.72
C PRO A 353 10.63 -8.25 -18.85
N TYR A 354 10.95 -7.89 -17.60
CA TYR A 354 9.96 -7.31 -16.68
C TYR A 354 9.54 -5.88 -17.05
N ILE A 355 10.39 -5.15 -17.78
CA ILE A 355 10.03 -3.83 -18.32
C ILE A 355 9.48 -3.94 -19.74
N ARG A 356 10.13 -4.76 -20.60
CA ARG A 356 9.75 -4.87 -22.01
C ARG A 356 8.39 -5.50 -22.22
N VAL A 357 8.09 -6.61 -21.53
CA VAL A 357 6.84 -7.34 -21.75
C VAL A 357 5.63 -6.49 -21.35
N PRO A 358 5.57 -5.85 -20.16
CA PRO A 358 4.46 -4.96 -19.83
C PRO A 358 4.37 -3.74 -20.74
N ALA A 359 5.51 -3.12 -21.11
CA ALA A 359 5.53 -1.96 -22.01
C ALA A 359 5.03 -2.27 -23.43
N THR A 360 5.09 -3.53 -23.86
CA THR A 360 4.68 -3.94 -25.21
C THR A 360 3.44 -4.84 -25.22
N ALA A 361 2.86 -5.12 -24.05
CA ALA A 361 1.71 -6.00 -23.93
C ALA A 361 0.48 -5.38 -24.63
N MET A 362 -0.20 -6.21 -25.42
CA MET A 362 -1.37 -5.82 -26.20
C MET A 362 -2.55 -6.72 -25.86
N ASP A 363 -3.71 -6.12 -25.58
CA ASP A 363 -4.99 -6.80 -25.43
C ASP A 363 -5.96 -6.24 -26.48
N GLU A 364 -6.54 -7.11 -27.30
CA GLU A 364 -7.50 -6.73 -28.35
C GLU A 364 -7.02 -5.61 -29.29
N GLY A 365 -5.72 -5.59 -29.59
CA GLY A 365 -5.11 -4.60 -30.49
C GLY A 365 -4.84 -3.24 -29.83
N ARG A 366 -4.97 -3.11 -28.52
CA ARG A 366 -4.61 -1.92 -27.74
C ARG A 366 -3.53 -2.26 -26.72
N LEU A 367 -2.72 -1.26 -26.33
CA LEU A 367 -1.78 -1.45 -25.21
C LEU A 367 -2.56 -1.85 -23.96
N ARG A 368 -2.15 -2.96 -23.34
CA ARG A 368 -2.71 -3.42 -22.06
C ARG A 368 -2.60 -2.34 -21.00
N TYR A 369 -1.43 -1.70 -20.93
CA TYR A 369 -1.16 -0.58 -20.06
C TYR A 369 -0.97 0.68 -20.92
N PRO A 370 -1.95 1.61 -20.96
CA PRO A 370 -1.82 2.86 -21.71
C PRO A 370 -0.63 3.71 -21.23
N HIS A 371 0.11 4.27 -22.17
CA HIS A 371 1.25 5.16 -21.97
C HIS A 371 1.59 5.85 -23.32
N ASP A 372 2.26 7.00 -23.32
CA ASP A 372 2.55 7.76 -24.53
C ASP A 372 4.03 7.77 -24.93
N LEU A 373 4.97 7.56 -24.00
CA LEU A 373 6.39 7.36 -24.31
C LEU A 373 6.63 6.00 -24.98
N LYS A 374 7.12 5.99 -26.22
CA LYS A 374 7.33 4.73 -26.98
C LYS A 374 8.75 4.19 -26.88
N SER A 375 9.71 5.05 -26.57
CA SER A 375 11.10 4.67 -26.34
C SER A 375 11.75 5.57 -25.29
N GLY A 376 12.74 5.07 -24.56
CA GLY A 376 13.64 5.90 -23.75
C GLY A 376 14.37 7.00 -24.53
N LYS A 377 14.45 6.86 -25.87
CA LYS A 377 14.99 7.89 -26.77
C LYS A 377 14.06 9.09 -26.95
N ASP A 378 12.76 8.90 -26.74
CA ASP A 378 11.75 9.95 -26.90
C ASP A 378 11.67 10.87 -25.68
N ALA A 379 12.13 10.40 -24.51
CA ALA A 379 12.18 11.19 -23.30
C ALA A 379 13.27 12.27 -23.39
N PRO A 380 13.10 13.45 -22.76
CA PRO A 380 14.17 14.43 -22.60
C PRO A 380 15.37 13.89 -21.81
N GLU A 381 16.50 14.60 -21.88
CA GLU A 381 17.70 14.23 -21.12
C GLU A 381 17.47 14.42 -19.60
N ALA A 382 17.98 13.48 -18.79
CA ALA A 382 17.71 13.45 -17.34
C ALA A 382 18.15 14.72 -16.59
N VAL A 383 19.36 15.24 -16.85
CA VAL A 383 19.86 16.48 -16.22
C VAL A 383 19.01 17.68 -16.63
N GLN A 384 18.52 17.74 -17.87
CA GLN A 384 17.57 18.77 -18.28
C GLN A 384 16.32 18.73 -17.40
N VAL A 385 15.69 17.56 -17.21
CA VAL A 385 14.50 17.40 -16.38
C VAL A 385 14.78 17.75 -14.92
N LEU A 386 15.92 17.33 -14.37
CA LEU A 386 16.33 17.68 -13.00
C LEU A 386 16.45 19.19 -12.82
N ARG A 387 17.14 19.89 -13.74
CA ARG A 387 17.30 21.35 -13.69
C ARG A 387 15.96 22.07 -13.80
N GLU A 388 15.10 21.65 -14.74
CA GLU A 388 13.77 22.26 -14.92
C GLU A 388 12.89 22.08 -13.69
N THR A 389 12.96 20.91 -13.05
CA THR A 389 12.17 20.58 -11.86
C THR A 389 12.65 21.39 -10.66
N LEU A 390 13.96 21.41 -10.40
CA LEU A 390 14.55 22.17 -9.29
C LEU A 390 14.38 23.68 -9.45
N ALA A 391 14.55 24.21 -10.66
CA ALA A 391 14.39 25.66 -10.92
C ALA A 391 12.97 26.16 -10.61
N LYS A 392 11.95 25.32 -10.81
CA LYS A 392 10.53 25.64 -10.50
C LYS A 392 10.16 25.44 -9.03
N ALA A 393 10.97 24.69 -8.28
CA ALA A 393 10.68 24.37 -6.88
C ALA A 393 10.98 25.55 -5.93
N ALA A 394 10.35 25.50 -4.76
CA ALA A 394 10.68 26.39 -3.66
C ALA A 394 12.06 26.05 -3.08
N ASP A 395 12.72 27.03 -2.47
CA ASP A 395 14.03 26.80 -1.85
C ASP A 395 13.91 25.85 -0.66
N GLY A 396 14.86 24.93 -0.54
CA GLY A 396 14.92 23.92 0.51
C GLY A 396 13.71 22.98 0.59
N SER A 397 12.91 22.84 -0.48
CA SER A 397 11.67 22.06 -0.45
C SER A 397 11.80 20.64 -1.00
N VAL A 398 12.77 20.38 -1.88
CA VAL A 398 12.82 19.13 -2.66
C VAL A 398 13.66 18.06 -1.97
N THR A 399 13.09 16.89 -1.74
CA THR A 399 13.85 15.69 -1.41
C THR A 399 14.15 14.91 -2.68
N VAL A 400 15.43 14.61 -2.91
CA VAL A 400 15.85 13.75 -4.01
C VAL A 400 16.05 12.36 -3.46
N VAL A 401 15.37 11.36 -4.04
CA VAL A 401 15.61 9.95 -3.77
C VAL A 401 16.33 9.35 -4.96
N VAL A 402 17.50 8.78 -4.73
CA VAL A 402 18.28 8.08 -5.76
C VAL A 402 18.42 6.63 -5.39
N VAL A 403 17.91 5.77 -6.26
CA VAL A 403 17.97 4.33 -6.13
C VAL A 403 18.69 3.64 -7.28
N GLY A 404 19.03 4.39 -8.32
CA GLY A 404 19.93 3.94 -9.37
C GLY A 404 21.35 4.50 -9.25
N PHE A 405 22.04 4.57 -10.37
CA PHE A 405 23.42 5.03 -10.42
C PHE A 405 23.52 6.56 -10.29
N SER A 406 24.55 7.02 -9.58
CA SER A 406 24.80 8.44 -9.31
C SER A 406 25.12 9.30 -10.55
N THR A 407 25.09 8.74 -11.76
CA THR A 407 25.45 9.42 -13.03
C THR A 407 24.66 10.71 -13.24
N ASN A 408 23.34 10.69 -13.06
CA ASN A 408 22.48 11.85 -13.27
C ASN A 408 22.80 12.97 -12.27
N LEU A 409 23.00 12.62 -11.00
CA LEU A 409 23.33 13.59 -9.95
C LEU A 409 24.73 14.16 -10.13
N ALA A 410 25.72 13.33 -10.47
CA ALA A 410 27.07 13.80 -10.77
C ALA A 410 27.08 14.82 -11.92
N ARG A 411 26.38 14.51 -13.02
CA ARG A 411 26.23 15.44 -14.16
C ARG A 411 25.40 16.67 -13.82
N LEU A 412 24.40 16.54 -12.94
CA LEU A 412 23.66 17.69 -12.41
C LEU A 412 24.61 18.63 -11.68
N LEU A 413 25.44 18.13 -10.76
CA LEU A 413 26.42 18.95 -10.03
C LEU A 413 27.43 19.63 -10.96
N GLU A 414 27.80 18.99 -12.08
CA GLU A 414 28.70 19.55 -13.10
C GLU A 414 28.03 20.55 -14.06
N SER A 415 26.70 20.57 -14.10
CA SER A 415 25.98 21.39 -15.07
C SER A 415 26.22 22.89 -14.84
N PRO A 416 26.52 23.67 -15.89
CA PRO A 416 26.69 25.11 -15.76
C PRO A 416 25.34 25.80 -15.54
N ALA A 417 25.38 27.10 -15.23
CA ALA A 417 24.22 27.95 -15.41
C ALA A 417 23.77 27.94 -16.88
N ASP A 418 22.47 28.04 -17.12
CA ASP A 418 21.89 27.93 -18.44
C ASP A 418 20.58 28.73 -18.55
N LYS A 419 19.81 28.51 -19.62
CA LYS A 419 18.51 29.16 -19.83
C LYS A 419 17.42 28.72 -18.85
N ILE A 420 17.63 27.61 -18.13
CA ILE A 420 16.66 27.07 -17.16
C ILE A 420 16.86 27.74 -15.81
N SER A 421 18.11 27.90 -15.38
CA SER A 421 18.45 28.55 -14.12
C SER A 421 19.78 29.32 -14.23
N PRO A 422 19.86 30.53 -13.65
CA PRO A 422 21.12 31.26 -13.54
C PRO A 422 22.11 30.60 -12.57
N LEU A 423 21.69 29.61 -11.79
CA LEU A 423 22.55 28.84 -10.90
C LEU A 423 23.18 27.65 -11.65
N ASN A 424 24.46 27.39 -11.36
CA ASN A 424 25.09 26.12 -11.72
C ASN A 424 24.47 24.97 -10.91
N GLY A 425 24.84 23.74 -11.24
CA GLY A 425 24.35 22.53 -10.60
C GLY A 425 24.42 22.53 -9.07
N VAL A 426 25.61 22.79 -8.52
CA VAL A 426 25.86 22.78 -7.08
C VAL A 426 25.01 23.84 -6.37
N ASP A 427 24.99 25.07 -6.88
CA ASP A 427 24.23 26.17 -6.28
C ASP A 427 22.72 25.94 -6.40
N LEU A 428 22.26 25.35 -7.51
CA LEU A 428 20.86 24.98 -7.69
C LEU A 428 20.43 23.90 -6.69
N VAL A 429 21.21 22.83 -6.53
CA VAL A 429 20.94 21.78 -5.54
C VAL A 429 20.95 22.36 -4.13
N LYS A 430 21.96 23.18 -3.80
CA LYS A 430 22.06 23.82 -2.49
C LYS A 430 20.87 24.73 -2.17
N ALA A 431 20.37 25.45 -3.16
CA ALA A 431 19.22 26.32 -2.99
C ALA A 431 17.91 25.54 -2.86
N LYS A 432 17.72 24.46 -3.63
CA LYS A 432 16.41 23.82 -3.84
C LYS A 432 16.20 22.55 -3.05
N CYS A 433 17.25 21.78 -2.82
CA CYS A 433 17.12 20.48 -2.17
C CYS A 433 17.12 20.60 -0.65
N ARG A 434 16.15 19.95 0.00
CA ARG A 434 16.13 19.73 1.44
C ARG A 434 17.19 18.72 1.87
N GLU A 435 17.21 17.57 1.18
CA GLU A 435 18.10 16.45 1.47
C GLU A 435 18.18 15.50 0.26
N LEU A 436 19.21 14.65 0.28
CA LEU A 436 19.34 13.49 -0.59
C LEU A 436 19.15 12.21 0.23
N VAL A 437 18.30 11.31 -0.23
CA VAL A 437 18.19 9.95 0.29
C VAL A 437 18.65 8.98 -0.79
N MET A 438 19.62 8.12 -0.48
CA MET A 438 20.29 7.29 -1.48
C MET A 438 20.27 5.82 -1.07
N MET A 439 19.79 4.93 -1.93
CA MET A 439 20.01 3.50 -1.77
C MET A 439 21.44 3.20 -2.20
N ALA A 440 22.35 3.07 -1.23
CA ALA A 440 23.75 2.84 -1.52
C ALA A 440 24.56 2.44 -0.28
N GLY A 441 25.68 1.77 -0.56
CA GLY A 441 26.66 1.41 0.44
C GLY A 441 26.23 0.31 1.41
N MET A 442 27.11 0.00 2.35
CA MET A 442 26.86 -0.91 3.46
C MET A 442 27.64 -0.45 4.69
N PHE A 443 27.01 -0.43 5.86
CA PHE A 443 27.55 0.23 7.07
C PHE A 443 27.51 -0.64 8.33
N THR A 444 27.23 -1.94 8.21
CA THR A 444 27.32 -2.87 9.35
C THR A 444 28.73 -3.34 9.61
N ALA A 445 28.98 -3.80 10.83
CA ALA A 445 30.27 -4.36 11.25
C ALA A 445 30.62 -5.70 10.55
N GLU A 446 29.66 -6.35 9.89
CA GLU A 446 29.76 -7.73 9.41
C GLU A 446 30.48 -7.89 8.05
N GLY A 447 30.93 -6.79 7.43
CA GLY A 447 31.86 -6.93 6.31
C GLY A 447 31.90 -5.75 5.35
N ARG A 448 32.95 -5.75 4.53
CA ARG A 448 33.17 -4.83 3.41
C ARG A 448 32.43 -5.38 2.19
N HIS A 449 31.49 -4.61 1.64
CA HIS A 449 30.68 -5.03 0.48
C HIS A 449 30.75 -3.98 -0.62
N LYS A 450 31.01 -4.44 -1.85
CA LYS A 450 30.90 -3.60 -3.05
C LYS A 450 29.42 -3.51 -3.43
N GLU A 451 28.77 -2.47 -2.94
CA GLU A 451 27.36 -2.22 -3.22
C GLU A 451 27.17 -1.77 -4.69
N TYR A 452 26.13 -2.32 -5.34
CA TYR A 452 25.90 -2.26 -6.78
C TYR A 452 25.81 -0.83 -7.33
N ASN A 453 25.01 0.02 -6.71
CA ASN A 453 24.81 1.41 -7.15
C ASN A 453 26.08 2.24 -7.01
N VAL A 454 26.95 1.89 -6.05
CA VAL A 454 28.26 2.53 -5.89
C VAL A 454 29.27 2.08 -6.94
N PHE A 455 29.50 0.77 -7.14
CA PHE A 455 30.62 0.33 -7.96
C PHE A 455 30.37 0.44 -9.48
N ILE A 456 29.11 0.36 -9.93
CA ILE A 456 28.77 0.43 -11.37
C ILE A 456 29.10 1.80 -11.98
N ASP A 457 28.93 2.89 -11.22
CA ASP A 457 29.45 4.20 -11.58
C ASP A 457 30.25 4.83 -10.42
N LEU A 458 31.38 4.20 -10.12
CA LEU A 458 32.25 4.57 -9.01
C LEU A 458 32.68 6.05 -9.01
N ALA A 459 32.96 6.61 -10.19
CA ALA A 459 33.37 8.00 -10.30
C ALA A 459 32.22 8.94 -9.92
N ALA A 460 31.01 8.68 -10.44
CA ALA A 460 29.83 9.45 -10.09
C ALA A 460 29.46 9.30 -8.61
N ALA A 461 29.49 8.08 -8.06
CA ALA A 461 29.19 7.82 -6.65
C ALA A 461 30.17 8.56 -5.72
N ARG A 462 31.48 8.47 -5.98
CA ARG A 462 32.49 9.23 -5.22
C ARG A 462 32.24 10.73 -5.28
N LYS A 463 31.87 11.25 -6.45
CA LYS A 463 31.56 12.66 -6.64
C LYS A 463 30.34 13.08 -5.84
N VAL A 464 29.24 12.33 -5.89
CA VAL A 464 28.03 12.66 -5.12
C VAL A 464 28.30 12.64 -3.62
N TYR A 465 29.00 11.62 -3.10
CA TYR A 465 29.38 11.62 -1.68
C TYR A 465 30.26 12.81 -1.30
N ALA A 466 31.22 13.21 -2.15
CA ALA A 466 32.12 14.32 -1.83
C ALA A 466 31.45 15.70 -1.93
N ASP A 467 30.65 15.90 -2.98
CA ASP A 467 30.28 17.24 -3.44
C ASP A 467 28.81 17.60 -3.16
N TRP A 468 27.96 16.65 -2.72
CA TRP A 468 26.55 16.96 -2.47
C TRP A 468 26.42 18.02 -1.35
N PRO A 469 25.71 19.14 -1.60
CA PRO A 469 25.80 20.31 -0.74
C PRO A 469 24.80 20.34 0.43
N THR A 470 23.84 19.41 0.48
CA THR A 470 22.80 19.33 1.53
C THR A 470 22.91 18.03 2.33
N PRO A 471 22.13 17.81 3.41
CA PRO A 471 22.15 16.54 4.15
C PRO A 471 21.94 15.33 3.23
N LEU A 472 22.67 14.25 3.50
CA LEU A 472 22.64 12.99 2.75
C LEU A 472 22.36 11.83 3.70
N VAL A 473 21.33 11.03 3.42
CA VAL A 473 21.03 9.81 4.18
C VAL A 473 21.10 8.60 3.26
N THR A 474 21.86 7.57 3.65
CA THR A 474 21.92 6.32 2.91
C THR A 474 21.04 5.24 3.51
N SER A 475 20.24 4.56 2.67
CA SER A 475 19.70 3.23 2.98
C SER A 475 20.70 2.20 2.47
N GLY A 476 21.39 1.53 3.40
CA GLY A 476 22.43 0.56 3.06
C GLY A 476 21.86 -0.76 2.54
N PHE A 477 22.71 -1.52 1.85
CA PHE A 477 22.43 -2.87 1.35
C PHE A 477 21.86 -3.81 2.43
N GLU A 478 22.38 -3.69 3.66
CA GLU A 478 21.93 -4.45 4.83
C GLU A 478 20.46 -4.22 5.18
N ILE A 479 19.93 -3.02 4.90
CA ILE A 479 18.57 -2.62 5.29
C ILE A 479 17.58 -3.32 4.38
N GLY A 480 17.77 -3.19 3.06
CA GLY A 480 16.96 -3.91 2.07
C GLY A 480 17.12 -5.42 2.16
N ARG A 481 18.30 -5.92 2.54
CA ARG A 481 18.51 -7.37 2.77
C ARG A 481 17.73 -7.91 3.97
N ALA A 482 17.62 -7.12 5.04
CA ALA A 482 16.89 -7.51 6.25
C ALA A 482 15.37 -7.44 6.05
N ILE A 483 14.90 -6.52 5.20
CA ILE A 483 13.48 -6.28 4.95
C ILE A 483 13.14 -6.80 3.55
N LYS A 484 12.51 -7.98 3.50
CA LYS A 484 12.05 -8.56 2.24
C LYS A 484 10.56 -8.33 2.01
N TYR A 485 10.21 -7.90 0.81
CA TYR A 485 8.85 -7.87 0.29
C TYR A 485 8.37 -9.31 0.06
N PRO A 486 7.24 -9.72 0.64
CA PRO A 486 6.81 -11.11 0.61
C PRO A 486 6.16 -11.48 -0.73
N ALA A 487 6.53 -12.64 -1.28
CA ALA A 487 5.91 -13.24 -2.47
C ALA A 487 4.40 -13.37 -2.33
N ALA A 488 3.95 -13.68 -1.11
CA ALA A 488 2.54 -13.82 -0.77
C ALA A 488 1.74 -12.55 -1.09
N SER A 489 2.32 -11.36 -0.90
CA SER A 489 1.64 -10.11 -1.24
C SER A 489 1.46 -9.99 -2.75
N ILE A 490 2.48 -10.31 -3.56
CA ILE A 490 2.39 -10.30 -5.03
C ILE A 490 1.28 -11.23 -5.52
N GLU A 491 1.20 -12.45 -4.96
CA GLU A 491 0.20 -13.45 -5.34
C GLU A 491 -1.22 -13.10 -4.88
N GLN A 492 -1.36 -12.38 -3.76
CA GLN A 492 -2.64 -12.21 -3.09
C GLN A 492 -3.20 -10.81 -3.26
N ASP A 493 -2.42 -9.77 -3.00
CA ASP A 493 -2.90 -8.41 -2.75
C ASP A 493 -3.12 -7.59 -4.03
N TYR A 494 -2.54 -7.99 -5.16
CA TYR A 494 -2.65 -7.26 -6.44
C TYR A 494 -3.81 -7.74 -7.34
N ARG A 495 -4.56 -8.75 -6.89
CA ARG A 495 -5.63 -9.42 -7.68
C ARG A 495 -6.91 -8.59 -7.85
N TYR A 496 -6.92 -7.34 -7.41
CA TYR A 496 -8.06 -6.44 -7.58
C TYR A 496 -8.22 -5.91 -9.01
N VAL A 497 -7.25 -6.20 -9.89
CA VAL A 497 -7.36 -6.08 -11.34
C VAL A 497 -6.86 -7.36 -12.01
N PRO A 498 -7.34 -7.71 -13.23
CA PRO A 498 -6.87 -8.90 -13.93
C PRO A 498 -5.38 -8.86 -14.29
N HIS A 499 -4.87 -7.67 -14.61
CA HIS A 499 -3.49 -7.39 -14.97
C HIS A 499 -3.00 -6.18 -14.17
N HIS A 500 -1.99 -6.39 -13.32
CA HIS A 500 -1.37 -5.32 -12.54
C HIS A 500 0.08 -5.15 -12.98
N PRO A 501 0.53 -3.94 -13.36
CA PRO A 501 1.85 -3.75 -13.99
C PRO A 501 2.99 -4.14 -13.05
N LEU A 502 2.87 -3.87 -11.75
CA LEU A 502 3.87 -4.26 -10.76
C LEU A 502 3.93 -5.78 -10.52
N ALA A 503 2.78 -6.44 -10.35
CA ALA A 503 2.74 -7.88 -10.08
C ALA A 503 3.17 -8.71 -11.32
N GLU A 504 2.77 -8.27 -12.52
CA GLU A 504 3.18 -8.89 -13.77
C GLU A 504 4.70 -8.76 -13.97
N ALA A 505 5.25 -7.55 -13.78
CA ALA A 505 6.69 -7.33 -13.80
C ALA A 505 7.42 -8.20 -12.77
N TYR A 506 6.91 -8.30 -11.54
CA TYR A 506 7.53 -9.11 -10.50
C TYR A 506 7.59 -10.60 -10.87
N GLY A 507 6.54 -11.15 -11.48
CA GLY A 507 6.55 -12.52 -12.00
C GLY A 507 7.45 -12.73 -13.22
N LEU A 508 7.77 -11.67 -13.96
CA LEU A 508 8.66 -11.70 -15.13
C LEU A 508 10.13 -11.51 -14.76
N TYR A 509 10.43 -10.84 -13.64
CA TYR A 509 11.80 -10.65 -13.16
C TYR A 509 12.43 -11.98 -12.74
N GLN A 510 11.69 -12.80 -11.98
CA GLN A 510 12.13 -14.12 -11.54
C GLN A 510 10.93 -15.06 -11.40
N LYS A 511 11.19 -16.37 -11.52
CA LYS A 511 10.16 -17.40 -11.33
C LYS A 511 9.61 -17.38 -9.90
N MET A 512 8.30 -17.11 -9.78
CA MET A 512 7.55 -17.15 -8.53
C MET A 512 7.44 -18.57 -7.92
N PRO A 513 7.27 -18.68 -6.58
CA PRO A 513 7.29 -17.60 -5.59
C PRO A 513 8.70 -17.26 -5.10
N TYR A 514 8.97 -15.98 -4.84
CA TYR A 514 10.19 -15.53 -4.16
C TYR A 514 9.95 -14.19 -3.45
N ASP A 515 10.53 -14.04 -2.26
CA ASP A 515 10.59 -12.76 -1.57
C ASP A 515 11.74 -11.93 -2.17
N ARG A 516 11.57 -10.61 -2.27
CA ARG A 516 12.61 -9.71 -2.78
C ARG A 516 13.05 -8.70 -1.73
N GLU A 517 14.34 -8.46 -1.65
CA GLU A 517 14.91 -7.38 -0.86
C GLU A 517 14.30 -6.01 -1.23
N THR A 518 14.18 -5.10 -0.25
CA THR A 518 13.49 -3.80 -0.43
C THR A 518 14.46 -2.62 -0.43
N TRP A 519 15.57 -2.75 -1.16
CA TRP A 519 16.63 -1.74 -1.17
C TRP A 519 16.08 -0.36 -1.54
N ASP A 520 15.28 -0.28 -2.59
CA ASP A 520 14.78 1.01 -3.08
C ASP A 520 13.61 1.56 -2.27
N LEU A 521 12.69 0.66 -1.88
CA LEU A 521 11.47 1.03 -1.16
C LEU A 521 11.80 1.65 0.21
N THR A 522 12.86 1.18 0.87
CA THR A 522 13.28 1.70 2.18
C THR A 522 13.74 3.15 2.10
N SER A 523 14.46 3.54 1.04
CA SER A 523 14.86 4.93 0.75
C SER A 523 13.63 5.82 0.55
N VAL A 524 12.66 5.37 -0.26
CA VAL A 524 11.40 6.10 -0.47
C VAL A 524 10.62 6.27 0.83
N LEU A 525 10.48 5.21 1.62
CA LEU A 525 9.71 5.25 2.86
C LEU A 525 10.33 6.23 3.87
N TYR A 526 11.66 6.20 4.02
CA TYR A 526 12.36 7.14 4.89
C TYR A 526 12.21 8.59 4.39
N ALA A 527 12.38 8.85 3.10
CA ALA A 527 12.30 10.19 2.51
C ALA A 527 10.95 10.89 2.77
N VAL A 528 9.86 10.11 2.77
CA VAL A 528 8.51 10.65 2.96
C VAL A 528 8.04 10.56 4.42
N ARG A 529 8.46 9.54 5.17
CA ARG A 529 8.01 9.30 6.56
C ARG A 529 9.17 9.21 7.57
N PRO A 530 10.10 10.19 7.63
CA PRO A 530 11.28 10.08 8.48
C PRO A 530 10.94 10.07 9.98
N ALA A 531 9.82 10.69 10.37
CA ALA A 531 9.42 10.85 11.77
C ALA A 531 8.57 9.70 12.34
N ARG A 532 8.18 8.70 11.53
CA ARG A 532 7.30 7.60 12.00
C ARG A 532 8.04 6.50 12.79
N GLY A 533 9.35 6.62 12.96
CA GLY A 533 10.16 5.68 13.75
C GLY A 533 10.44 4.35 13.06
N TYR A 534 10.23 4.28 11.74
CA TYR A 534 10.52 3.10 10.92
C TYR A 534 12.00 2.73 10.88
N PHE A 535 12.88 3.73 11.00
CA PHE A 535 14.32 3.55 10.94
C PHE A 535 14.99 4.31 12.09
N GLY A 536 16.09 3.77 12.61
CA GLY A 536 17.08 4.54 13.34
C GLY A 536 18.05 5.25 12.39
N LEU A 537 18.83 6.18 12.92
CA LEU A 537 19.88 6.89 12.18
C LEU A 537 21.22 6.74 12.90
N SER A 538 22.30 6.59 12.13
CA SER A 538 23.64 6.77 12.65
C SER A 538 23.85 8.19 13.20
N PRO A 539 24.91 8.42 14.00
CA PRO A 539 25.42 9.76 14.25
C PRO A 539 25.74 10.48 12.93
N GLU A 540 25.91 11.80 13.00
CA GLU A 540 26.47 12.58 11.90
C GLU A 540 27.89 12.14 11.56
N GLY A 541 28.22 12.17 10.27
CA GLY A 541 29.54 11.79 9.80
C GLY A 541 29.72 12.03 8.31
N THR A 542 30.77 11.41 7.78
CA THR A 542 31.14 11.47 6.37
C THR A 542 31.21 10.05 5.82
N ILE A 543 30.64 9.87 4.63
CA ILE A 543 30.70 8.62 3.87
C ILE A 543 31.68 8.84 2.72
N THR A 544 32.60 7.91 2.55
CA THR A 544 33.58 7.90 1.44
C THR A 544 33.62 6.53 0.79
N VAL A 545 33.97 6.46 -0.49
CA VAL A 545 34.20 5.17 -1.18
C VAL A 545 35.71 4.96 -1.35
N ASP A 546 36.24 3.94 -0.71
CA ASP A 546 37.68 3.69 -0.69
C ASP A 546 38.21 3.05 -1.98
N GLU A 547 39.52 2.79 -2.05
CA GLU A 547 40.18 2.23 -3.22
C GLU A 547 39.70 0.82 -3.59
N ALA A 548 39.18 0.07 -2.63
CA ALA A 548 38.57 -1.23 -2.88
C ALA A 548 37.07 -1.10 -3.24
N GLU A 549 36.60 0.11 -3.56
CA GLU A 549 35.25 0.40 -4.07
C GLU A 549 34.15 0.12 -3.04
N VAL A 550 34.50 0.18 -1.75
CA VAL A 550 33.58 -0.05 -0.65
C VAL A 550 33.34 1.26 0.12
N THR A 551 32.11 1.47 0.57
CA THR A 551 31.77 2.60 1.43
C THR A 551 32.37 2.47 2.82
N GLN A 552 32.87 3.57 3.34
CA GLN A 552 33.30 3.73 4.74
C GLN A 552 32.52 4.87 5.37
N PHE A 553 32.26 4.76 6.67
CA PHE A 553 31.65 5.82 7.46
C PHE A 553 32.59 6.26 8.58
N ALA A 554 32.84 7.56 8.67
CA ALA A 554 33.56 8.20 9.76
C ALA A 554 32.62 9.17 10.49
N ALA A 555 32.32 8.89 11.75
CA ALA A 555 31.51 9.78 12.58
C ALA A 555 32.21 11.12 12.82
N GLY A 556 31.44 12.21 12.84
CA GLY A 556 31.94 13.56 13.10
C GLY A 556 30.82 14.59 13.11
N GLU A 557 30.82 15.48 14.11
CA GLU A 557 29.76 16.46 14.38
C GLU A 557 29.56 17.52 13.28
N SER A 558 30.51 17.65 12.34
CA SER A 558 30.39 18.52 11.16
C SER A 558 29.98 17.77 9.89
N GLY A 559 29.77 16.47 9.97
CA GLY A 559 29.45 15.60 8.86
C GLY A 559 27.99 15.73 8.42
N ARG A 560 27.73 15.80 7.12
CA ARG A 560 26.37 15.92 6.57
C ARG A 560 25.71 14.57 6.29
N HIS A 561 26.42 13.47 6.49
CA HIS A 561 25.97 12.15 6.09
C HIS A 561 25.49 11.34 7.28
N ARG A 562 24.44 10.57 7.06
CA ARG A 562 23.96 9.52 7.98
C ARG A 562 23.59 8.28 7.19
N TYR A 563 23.48 7.14 7.87
CA TYR A 563 22.91 5.92 7.30
C TYR A 563 21.79 5.38 8.19
N LEU A 564 20.85 4.67 7.57
CA LEU A 564 19.72 4.05 8.26
C LEU A 564 20.17 2.82 9.06
N THR A 565 19.51 2.58 10.19
CA THR A 565 19.64 1.35 10.99
C THR A 565 18.26 0.78 11.28
N VAL A 566 18.16 -0.54 11.52
CA VAL A 566 16.88 -1.18 11.86
C VAL A 566 17.03 -2.16 13.03
N THR A 567 16.01 -2.20 13.91
CA THR A 567 15.83 -3.27 14.90
C THR A 567 14.91 -4.38 14.36
N PRO A 568 14.85 -5.57 14.99
CA PRO A 568 13.92 -6.63 14.60
C PRO A 568 12.44 -6.17 14.55
N GLU A 569 12.02 -5.30 15.47
CA GLU A 569 10.66 -4.76 15.51
C GLU A 569 10.42 -3.80 14.34
N GLN A 570 11.39 -2.93 14.04
CA GLN A 570 11.34 -2.03 12.89
C GLN A 570 11.30 -2.80 11.57
N ILE A 571 12.03 -3.91 11.45
CA ILE A 571 11.98 -4.77 10.25
C ILE A 571 10.56 -5.25 9.96
N ALA A 572 9.83 -5.72 10.97
CA ALA A 572 8.44 -6.16 10.81
C ALA A 572 7.52 -4.98 10.44
N GLN A 573 7.66 -3.84 11.14
CA GLN A 573 6.84 -2.65 10.88
C GLN A 573 7.06 -2.06 9.50
N VAL A 574 8.32 -1.98 9.04
CA VAL A 574 8.66 -1.50 7.71
C VAL A 574 8.15 -2.45 6.64
N ARG A 575 8.35 -3.77 6.81
CA ARG A 575 7.82 -4.77 5.87
C ARG A 575 6.32 -4.60 5.67
N GLU A 576 5.55 -4.51 6.75
CA GLU A 576 4.10 -4.35 6.64
C GLU A 576 3.73 -3.01 5.99
N ALA A 577 4.39 -1.92 6.38
CA ALA A 577 4.12 -0.61 5.78
C ALA A 577 4.37 -0.63 4.26
N LEU A 578 5.44 -1.28 3.81
CA LEU A 578 5.77 -1.43 2.39
C LEU A 578 4.75 -2.32 1.67
N VAL A 579 4.31 -3.44 2.27
CA VAL A 579 3.24 -4.29 1.72
C VAL A 579 1.96 -3.47 1.51
N GLN A 580 1.52 -2.72 2.53
CA GLN A 580 0.30 -1.90 2.44
C GLN A 580 0.41 -0.75 1.44
N LEU A 581 1.62 -0.18 1.26
CA LEU A 581 1.84 0.91 0.31
C LEU A 581 1.92 0.37 -1.12
N ALA A 582 2.77 -0.60 -1.39
CA ALA A 582 3.00 -1.11 -2.75
C ALA A 582 1.76 -1.79 -3.35
N SER A 583 1.00 -2.53 -2.52
CA SER A 583 -0.22 -3.21 -2.98
C SER A 583 -1.46 -2.32 -3.01
N GLN A 584 -1.35 -1.03 -2.63
CA GLN A 584 -2.52 -0.14 -2.55
C GLN A 584 -3.15 0.10 -3.93
N PRO A 585 -4.49 -0.09 -4.07
CA PRO A 585 -5.18 0.22 -5.32
C PRO A 585 -5.06 1.71 -5.76
N PRO A 586 -4.95 1.98 -7.08
CA PRO A 586 -5.02 3.32 -7.65
C PRO A 586 -6.30 4.08 -7.27
N ALA A 587 -6.27 5.41 -7.45
CA ALA A 587 -7.46 6.22 -7.22
C ALA A 587 -8.42 5.99 -8.39
N GLY A 588 -9.65 5.55 -8.11
CA GLY A 588 -10.63 5.34 -9.18
C GLY A 588 -10.41 4.07 -10.01
N SER A 589 -9.81 3.02 -9.43
CA SER A 589 -9.80 1.68 -10.05
C SER A 589 -11.23 1.13 -10.15
N ARG A 590 -11.91 1.49 -11.24
CA ARG A 590 -13.12 0.88 -11.78
C ARG A 590 -13.06 0.92 -13.29
#